data_AF-A0A7W1W5L2-F1
#
_entry.id   AF-A0A7W1W5L2-F1
#
_cell.length_a   1.000
_cell.length_b   1.000
_cell.length_c   1.000
_cell.angle_alpha   90.00
_cell.angle_beta   90.00
_cell.angle_gamma   90.00
#
_symmetry.space_group_name_H-M   'P 1'
#
loop_
_entity.id
_entity.type
_entity.pdbx_description
1 polymer ?
#
loop_
_entity_poly.entity_id
_entity_poly.type
_entity_poly.pdbx_seq_one_letter_code
_entity_poly.pdbx_strand_id
1 'polypeptide(L)' 'GHMGNERVTVQGLSVAKVDVENNIIMVRGAVPGATGSLVIVKKRK' A
#
# COMPACT_ATOMS: atom_id res chain seq x y z
N GLY A 1 -25.18 10.44 -3.58
CA GLY A 1 -23.87 10.89 -4.10
C GLY A 1 -22.91 9.73 -4.06
N HIS A 2 -21.98 9.64 -5.01
CA HIS A 2 -20.97 8.58 -5.02
C HIS A 2 -19.71 9.07 -4.29
N MET A 3 -19.32 8.37 -3.23
CA MET A 3 -18.09 8.62 -2.47
C MET A 3 -17.18 7.40 -2.64
N GLY A 4 -15.90 7.61 -2.91
CA GLY A 4 -14.93 6.55 -3.20
C GLY A 4 -14.76 6.26 -4.69
N ASN A 5 -14.24 5.07 -5.00
CA ASN A 5 -13.77 4.68 -6.34
C ASN A 5 -12.78 5.69 -6.97
N GLU A 6 -11.92 6.26 -6.13
CA GLU A 6 -10.91 7.23 -6.52
C GLU A 6 -9.50 6.70 -6.21
N ARG A 7 -8.52 7.15 -6.97
CA ARG A 7 -7.12 6.74 -6.78
C ARG A 7 -6.48 7.58 -5.67
N VAL A 8 -6.34 7.01 -4.49
CA VAL A 8 -5.69 7.65 -3.34
C VAL A 8 -4.23 7.19 -3.21
N THR A 9 -3.33 8.09 -2.83
CA THR A 9 -1.93 7.77 -2.49
C THR A 9 -1.62 8.24 -1.08
N VAL A 10 -1.25 7.30 -0.20
CA VAL A 10 -0.81 7.60 1.16
C VAL A 10 0.71 7.70 1.19
N GLN A 11 1.24 8.76 1.81
CA GLN A 11 2.68 9.00 1.96
C GLN A 11 3.13 8.76 3.41
N GLY A 12 4.44 8.58 3.61
CA GLY A 12 5.02 8.39 4.96
C GLY A 12 4.93 6.98 5.52
N LEU A 13 4.53 6.00 4.71
CA LEU A 13 4.55 4.59 5.09
C LEU A 13 6.00 4.07 5.16
N SER A 14 6.30 3.24 6.15
CA SER A 14 7.61 2.63 6.34
C SER A 14 7.53 1.13 6.06
N VAL A 15 8.53 0.57 5.37
CA VAL A 15 8.61 -0.88 5.15
C VAL A 15 9.19 -1.52 6.42
N ALA A 16 8.44 -2.41 7.06
CA ALA A 16 8.85 -3.07 8.29
C ALA A 16 9.73 -4.29 8.00
N LYS A 17 9.34 -5.12 7.01
CA LYS A 17 10.08 -6.31 6.60
C LYS A 17 9.79 -6.61 5.14
N VAL A 18 10.78 -7.16 4.44
CA VAL A 18 10.62 -7.77 3.13
C VAL A 18 10.99 -9.24 3.26
N ASP A 19 10.07 -10.12 2.92
CA ASP A 19 10.25 -11.56 2.90
C ASP A 19 10.30 -11.99 1.43
N VAL A 20 11.51 -12.19 0.93
CA VAL A 20 11.74 -12.49 -0.50
C VAL A 20 11.31 -13.93 -0.82
N GLU A 21 11.43 -14.85 0.15
CA GLU A 21 11.06 -16.25 -0.03
C GLU A 21 9.57 -16.40 -0.29
N ASN A 22 8.74 -15.64 0.44
CA ASN A 22 7.29 -15.66 0.28
C ASN A 22 6.76 -14.54 -0.63
N ASN A 23 7.64 -13.68 -1.17
CA ASN A 23 7.27 -12.46 -1.90
C ASN A 23 6.32 -11.53 -1.12
N ILE A 24 6.50 -11.45 0.21
CA ILE A 24 5.66 -10.65 1.10
C ILE A 24 6.40 -9.36 1.48
N ILE A 25 5.69 -8.24 1.45
CA ILE A 25 6.17 -6.96 1.96
C ILE A 25 5.28 -6.53 3.12
N MET A 26 5.88 -6.35 4.29
CA MET A 26 5.19 -5.82 5.47
C MET A 26 5.38 -4.30 5.51
N VAL A 27 4.27 -3.57 5.47
CA VAL A 27 4.25 -2.10 5.53
C VAL A 27 3.65 -1.67 6.87
N ARG A 28 4.32 -0.75 7.55
CA ARG A 28 3.81 -0.13 8.78
C ARG A 28 2.91 1.04 8.42
N GLY A 29 1.62 0.89 8.68
CA GLY A 29 0.59 1.91 8.49
C GLY A 29 -0.62 1.40 7.70
N ALA A 30 -1.49 2.32 7.29
CA ALA A 30 -2.69 2.01 6.51
C ALA A 30 -2.41 2.12 5.00
N VAL A 31 -2.71 1.05 4.25
CA VAL A 31 -2.66 1.04 2.78
C VAL A 31 -4.06 1.33 2.25
N PRO A 32 -4.23 2.27 1.30
CA PRO A 32 -5.54 2.57 0.73
C PRO A 32 -6.05 1.41 -0.13
N GLY A 33 -7.36 1.18 -0.09
CA GLY A 33 -8.02 0.08 -0.79
C GLY A 33 -8.42 -1.08 0.13
N ALA A 34 -9.20 -2.01 -0.40
CA ALA A 34 -9.62 -3.22 0.32
C ALA A 34 -8.56 -4.34 0.18
N THR A 35 -8.61 -5.33 1.06
CA THR A 35 -7.77 -6.53 0.95
C THR A 35 -7.96 -7.20 -0.42
N GLY A 36 -6.85 -7.49 -1.12
CA GLY A 36 -6.85 -8.05 -2.47
C GLY A 36 -6.93 -7.01 -3.61
N SER A 37 -7.00 -5.72 -3.30
CA SER A 37 -6.93 -4.65 -4.31
C SER A 37 -5.52 -4.54 -4.89
N LEU A 38 -5.42 -4.15 -6.16
CA LEU A 38 -4.15 -3.80 -6.78
C LEU A 38 -3.61 -2.51 -6.16
N VAL A 39 -2.39 -2.58 -5.62
CA VAL A 39 -1.68 -1.43 -5.06
C VAL A 39 -0.35 -1.20 -5.79
N ILE A 40 0.11 0.05 -5.83
CA ILE A 40 1.38 0.42 -6.46
C ILE A 40 2.27 1.06 -5.41
N VAL A 41 3.38 0.40 -5.08
CA VAL A 41 4.40 0.95 -4.18
C VAL A 41 5.40 1.78 -4.98
N LYS A 42 5.64 3.02 -4.56
CA LYS A 42 6.61 3.93 -5.18
C LYS A 42 7.54 4.51 -4.12
N LYS A 43 8.82 4.65 -4.46
CA LYS A 43 9.77 5.41 -3.62
C LYS A 43 9.39 6.89 -3.66
N ARG A 44 9.42 7.55 -2.51
CA ARG A 44 9.27 9.01 -2.42
C ARG A 44 10.46 9.68 -3.13
N LYS A 45 10.19 10.69 -3.95
CA LYS A 45 11.24 11.55 -4.52
C LYS A 45 11.84 12.43 -3.43
#